data_AF-A0A8J7N1M6-F1
#
_entry.id   AF-A0A8J7N1M6-F1
#
_cell.length_a   1.000
_cell.length_b   1.000
_cell.length_c   1.000
_cell.angle_alpha   90.00
_cell.angle_beta   90.00
_cell.angle_gamma   90.00
#
_symmetry.space_group_name_H-M   'P 1'
#
loop_
_entity.id
_entity.type
_entity.pdbx_description
1 polymer ?
#
loop_
_entity_poly.entity_id
_entity_poly.type
_entity_poly.pdbx_seq_one_letter_code
_entity_poly.pdbx_strand_id
1 'polypeptide(L)'
;MAFFQNLLGDPVGQTAVVPFAIGVAVALVLALAGGKRFAALGIGAAFFAAYYLIHGGVPAFPPAATAQKMFYVAAAGLLLGIALDAAGAARGGGHFFAFVVPAAALAWMRWPQIAAGPGGALIATLAALFFASIVVYWRQAASARGAETDEASSAALFPAIQLLVAGLGLGGIALLGISLSLGSLAMALAAGAGGYLLASFIAHLAAGRGFGYGAIGAFGGGGVWLALAYAAVFAADAPAKIALIGVVALAFAVDFVARPLALLVAAGGAPAAARFLQPVAYGVVVAIPPAAALAYAWFALGWRMN
;
A
#
# COMPACT_ATOMS: atom_id res chain seq x y z
N MET A 1 10.18 28.42 -13.67
CA MET A 1 11.08 27.69 -12.75
C MET A 1 10.70 27.84 -11.28
N ALA A 2 10.35 29.04 -10.80
CA ALA A 2 9.96 29.26 -9.39
C ALA A 2 8.80 28.38 -8.89
N PHE A 3 7.77 28.14 -9.71
CA PHE A 3 6.64 27.27 -9.34
C PHE A 3 7.07 25.82 -9.02
N PHE A 4 7.92 25.23 -9.87
CA PHE A 4 8.39 23.86 -9.66
C PHE A 4 9.33 23.75 -8.45
N GLN A 5 10.16 24.75 -8.21
CA GLN A 5 11.01 24.81 -7.02
C GLN A 5 10.16 24.93 -5.74
N ASN A 6 9.12 25.75 -5.77
CA ASN A 6 8.18 25.87 -4.65
C ASN A 6 7.41 24.57 -4.42
N LEU A 7 6.95 23.90 -5.48
CA LEU A 7 6.23 22.63 -5.36
C LEU A 7 7.13 21.49 -4.83
N LEU A 8 8.39 21.43 -5.25
CA LEU A 8 9.32 20.40 -4.78
C LEU A 8 9.79 20.63 -3.35
N GLY A 9 9.75 21.88 -2.86
CA GLY A 9 10.06 22.24 -1.47
C GLY A 9 8.85 22.20 -0.52
N ASP A 10 7.63 22.24 -1.06
CA ASP A 10 6.39 22.26 -0.28
C ASP A 10 6.00 20.85 0.20
N PRO A 11 5.71 20.65 1.51
CA PRO A 11 5.23 19.38 2.04
C PRO A 11 4.06 18.77 1.28
N VAL A 12 3.10 19.58 0.79
CA VAL A 12 1.96 19.09 0.00
C VAL A 12 2.43 18.58 -1.37
N GLY A 13 3.36 19.30 -1.99
CA GLY A 13 3.97 18.87 -3.25
C GLY A 13 4.70 17.53 -3.13
N GLN A 14 5.51 17.36 -2.08
CA GLN A 14 6.29 16.14 -1.84
C GLN A 14 5.43 14.92 -1.49
N THR A 15 4.33 15.12 -0.78
CA THR A 15 3.51 14.02 -0.22
C THR A 15 2.26 13.70 -1.02
N ALA A 16 1.77 14.62 -1.87
CA ALA A 16 0.54 14.40 -2.62
C ALA A 16 0.74 14.64 -4.12
N VAL A 17 1.12 15.85 -4.51
CA VAL A 17 1.09 16.26 -5.93
C VAL A 17 2.10 15.48 -6.77
N VAL A 18 3.36 15.44 -6.34
CA VAL A 18 4.42 14.76 -7.10
C VAL A 18 4.21 13.24 -7.14
N PRO A 19 3.93 12.54 -6.01
CA PRO A 19 3.67 11.11 -6.04
C PRO A 19 2.45 10.75 -6.90
N PHE A 20 1.38 11.54 -6.83
CA PHE A 20 0.21 11.36 -7.68
C PHE A 20 0.55 11.50 -9.17
N ALA A 21 1.26 12.57 -9.54
CA ALA A 21 1.66 12.81 -10.92
C ALA A 21 2.57 11.69 -11.46
N ILE A 22 3.49 11.18 -10.65
CA ILE A 22 4.35 10.04 -11.00
C ILE A 22 3.51 8.77 -11.19
N GLY A 23 2.57 8.51 -10.29
CA GLY A 23 1.64 7.37 -10.39
C GLY A 23 0.87 7.39 -11.72
N VAL A 24 0.31 8.55 -12.09
CA VAL A 24 -0.38 8.75 -13.38
C VAL A 24 0.59 8.57 -14.55
N ALA A 25 1.71 9.29 -14.55
CA ALA A 25 2.64 9.36 -15.67
C ALA A 25 3.25 7.98 -15.98
N VAL A 26 3.74 7.26 -14.97
CA VAL A 26 4.33 5.93 -15.15
C VAL A 26 3.28 4.92 -15.60
N ALA A 27 2.07 4.96 -15.03
CA ALA A 27 0.99 4.07 -15.44
C ALA A 27 0.62 4.29 -16.92
N LEU A 28 0.47 5.55 -17.35
CA LEU A 28 0.14 5.89 -18.74
C LEU A 28 1.27 5.55 -19.70
N VAL A 29 2.52 5.95 -19.39
CA VAL A 29 3.68 5.68 -20.27
C VAL A 29 3.84 4.18 -20.49
N LEU A 30 3.78 3.37 -19.42
CA LEU A 30 3.91 1.92 -19.55
C LEU A 30 2.72 1.29 -20.26
N ALA A 31 1.50 1.78 -20.03
CA ALA A 31 0.32 1.29 -20.73
C ALA A 31 0.36 1.61 -22.24
N LEU A 32 0.80 2.81 -22.63
CA LEU A 32 0.94 3.25 -24.01
C LEU A 32 2.09 2.56 -24.74
N ALA A 33 3.17 2.22 -24.03
CA ALA A 33 4.29 1.44 -24.56
C ALA A 33 3.98 -0.07 -24.70
N GLY A 34 2.72 -0.49 -24.52
CA GLY A 34 2.30 -1.90 -24.58
C GLY A 34 2.58 -2.71 -23.30
N GLY A 35 3.25 -2.11 -22.32
CA GLY A 35 3.58 -2.69 -21.01
C GLY A 35 2.47 -2.57 -19.97
N LYS A 36 1.19 -2.80 -20.33
CA LYS A 36 0.05 -2.66 -19.40
C LYS A 36 0.18 -3.49 -18.12
N ARG A 37 0.92 -4.60 -18.16
CA ARG A 37 1.25 -5.46 -17.01
C ARG A 37 2.18 -4.80 -15.99
N PHE A 38 2.97 -3.81 -16.41
CA PHE A 38 3.96 -3.12 -15.58
C PHE A 38 3.43 -1.78 -15.02
N ALA A 39 2.19 -1.39 -15.36
CA ALA A 39 1.66 -0.07 -15.01
C ALA A 39 1.65 0.19 -13.49
N ALA A 40 1.48 -0.84 -12.66
CA ALA A 40 1.54 -0.74 -11.20
C ALA A 40 2.92 -0.31 -10.65
N LEU A 41 3.98 -0.34 -11.47
CA LEU A 41 5.29 0.19 -11.11
C LEU A 41 5.23 1.68 -10.75
N GLY A 42 4.24 2.41 -11.25
CA GLY A 42 3.98 3.80 -10.88
C GLY A 42 3.74 4.00 -9.39
N ILE A 43 3.15 3.02 -8.70
CA ILE A 43 2.90 3.09 -7.25
C ILE A 43 4.23 3.05 -6.49
N GLY A 44 5.10 2.10 -6.82
CA GLY A 44 6.43 1.99 -6.22
C GLY A 44 7.31 3.20 -6.56
N ALA A 45 7.32 3.62 -7.83
CA ALA A 45 8.09 4.78 -8.28
C ALA A 45 7.67 6.07 -7.56
N ALA A 46 6.36 6.28 -7.36
CA ALA A 46 5.82 7.41 -6.61
C ALA A 46 6.31 7.41 -5.16
N PHE A 47 6.32 6.25 -4.49
CA PHE A 47 6.84 6.13 -3.13
C PHE A 47 8.34 6.45 -3.05
N PHE A 48 9.17 5.87 -3.94
CA PHE A 48 10.61 6.13 -3.91
C PHE A 48 10.97 7.57 -4.24
N ALA A 49 10.23 8.20 -5.16
CA ALA A 49 10.38 9.62 -5.44
C ALA A 49 10.01 10.47 -4.22
N ALA A 50 8.90 10.16 -3.54
CA ALA A 50 8.53 10.85 -2.30
C ALA A 50 9.58 10.65 -1.21
N TYR A 51 10.12 9.43 -1.07
CA TYR A 51 11.19 9.15 -0.12
C TYR A 51 12.40 10.03 -0.38
N TYR A 52 12.85 10.09 -1.62
CA TYR A 52 13.97 10.92 -2.04
C TYR A 52 13.73 12.41 -1.74
N LEU A 53 12.53 12.92 -2.02
CA LEU A 53 12.17 14.32 -1.77
C LEU A 53 12.10 14.65 -0.27
N ILE A 54 11.52 13.77 0.54
CA ILE A 54 11.33 13.99 1.98
C ILE A 54 12.67 13.86 2.74
N HIS A 55 13.53 12.92 2.35
CA HIS A 55 14.79 12.62 3.08
C HIS A 55 16.03 13.21 2.42
N GLY A 56 15.89 13.85 1.25
CA GLY A 56 17.02 14.44 0.51
C GLY A 56 18.00 13.43 -0.07
N GLY A 57 17.61 12.16 -0.22
CA GLY A 57 18.51 11.13 -0.77
C GLY A 57 18.11 9.69 -0.46
N VAL A 58 19.04 8.78 -0.77
CA VAL A 58 18.94 7.36 -0.45
C VAL A 58 19.61 7.09 0.91
N PRO A 59 19.06 6.19 1.75
CA PRO A 59 19.67 5.88 3.04
C PRO A 59 21.07 5.31 2.93
N ALA A 60 21.94 5.62 3.89
CA ALA A 60 23.26 4.99 3.98
C ALA A 60 23.15 3.47 4.22
N PHE A 61 24.15 2.74 3.76
CA PHE A 61 24.32 1.30 4.01
C PHE A 61 25.63 1.07 4.79
N PRO A 62 25.62 0.30 5.89
CA PRO A 62 24.49 -0.42 6.48
C PRO A 62 23.48 0.51 7.20
N PRO A 63 22.17 0.18 7.16
CA PRO A 63 21.14 1.00 7.81
C PRO A 63 21.20 0.86 9.33
N ALA A 64 21.22 1.98 10.04
CA ALA A 64 21.20 2.03 11.50
C ALA A 64 19.76 2.11 12.06
N ALA A 65 18.91 2.92 11.43
CA ALA A 65 17.56 3.20 11.92
C ALA A 65 16.48 2.32 11.25
N THR A 66 15.39 2.04 11.96
CA THR A 66 14.23 1.29 11.44
C THR A 66 13.66 1.91 10.16
N ALA A 67 13.60 3.24 10.08
CA ALA A 67 13.14 3.96 8.90
C ALA A 67 14.06 3.75 7.67
N GLN A 68 15.38 3.61 7.88
CA GLN A 68 16.31 3.29 6.80
C GLN A 68 16.15 1.82 6.36
N LYS A 69 15.96 0.89 7.31
CA LYS A 69 15.68 -0.51 7.00
C LYS A 69 14.40 -0.68 6.19
N MET A 70 13.36 0.11 6.49
CA MET A 70 12.07 0.13 5.79
C MET A 70 12.26 0.42 4.29
N PHE A 71 13.12 1.36 3.92
CA PHE A 71 13.44 1.66 2.52
C PHE A 71 13.95 0.42 1.78
N TYR A 72 14.88 -0.33 2.38
CA TYR A 72 15.45 -1.53 1.76
C TYR A 72 14.44 -2.68 1.66
N VAL A 73 13.55 -2.83 2.66
CA VAL A 73 12.44 -3.80 2.60
C VAL A 73 11.48 -3.43 1.46
N ALA A 74 11.11 -2.15 1.35
CA ALA A 74 10.27 -1.65 0.26
C ALA A 74 10.92 -1.89 -1.12
N ALA A 75 12.24 -1.67 -1.23
CA ALA A 75 12.98 -1.87 -2.47
C ALA A 75 13.04 -3.35 -2.86
N ALA A 76 13.30 -4.23 -1.89
CA ALA A 76 13.26 -5.68 -2.09
C ALA A 76 11.88 -6.17 -2.51
N GLY A 77 10.80 -5.64 -1.91
CA GLY A 77 9.42 -5.96 -2.31
C GLY A 77 9.10 -5.55 -3.74
N LEU A 78 9.51 -4.34 -4.16
CA LEU A 78 9.33 -3.88 -5.54
C LEU A 78 10.13 -4.72 -6.54
N LEU A 79 11.41 -4.99 -6.24
CA LEU A 79 12.26 -5.83 -7.09
C LEU A 79 11.71 -7.25 -7.22
N LEU A 80 11.21 -7.83 -6.13
CA LEU A 80 10.57 -9.13 -6.16
C LEU A 80 9.31 -9.12 -7.03
N GLY A 81 8.46 -8.09 -6.91
CA GLY A 81 7.28 -7.93 -7.76
C GLY A 81 7.66 -7.86 -9.25
N ILE A 82 8.68 -7.07 -9.59
CA ILE A 82 9.20 -6.96 -10.96
C ILE A 82 9.71 -8.31 -11.45
N ALA A 83 10.50 -9.02 -10.64
CA ALA A 83 11.05 -10.31 -11.00
C ALA A 83 9.95 -11.36 -11.24
N LEU A 84 8.91 -11.37 -10.40
CA LEU A 84 7.78 -12.30 -10.52
C LEU A 84 6.93 -12.03 -11.77
N ASP A 85 6.67 -10.77 -12.10
CA ASP A 85 5.94 -10.39 -13.32
C ASP A 85 6.78 -10.64 -14.58
N ALA A 86 8.09 -10.39 -14.52
CA ALA A 86 9.01 -10.68 -15.62
C ALA A 86 9.14 -12.19 -15.89
N ALA A 87 9.15 -13.01 -14.83
CA ALA A 87 9.24 -14.47 -14.93
C ALA A 87 7.89 -15.16 -15.20
N GLY A 88 6.76 -14.44 -15.19
CA GLY A 88 5.43 -15.04 -15.27
C GLY A 88 5.08 -15.92 -14.05
N ALA A 89 5.82 -15.76 -12.94
CA ALA A 89 5.72 -16.59 -11.74
C ALA A 89 4.74 -16.03 -10.70
N ALA A 90 4.03 -14.95 -11.04
CA ALA A 90 3.05 -14.27 -10.18
C ALA A 90 1.99 -15.24 -9.62
N ARG A 91 1.58 -16.26 -10.39
CA ARG A 91 0.56 -17.25 -9.99
C ARG A 91 1.08 -18.30 -9.01
N GLY A 92 2.26 -18.86 -9.26
CA GLY A 92 2.80 -20.00 -8.50
C GLY A 92 3.54 -19.61 -7.23
N GLY A 93 4.25 -18.47 -7.22
CA GLY A 93 5.05 -18.04 -6.08
C GLY A 93 4.26 -17.32 -4.98
N GLY A 94 3.05 -16.84 -5.28
CA GLY A 94 2.33 -15.89 -4.42
C GLY A 94 2.10 -16.39 -2.98
N HIS A 95 1.80 -17.68 -2.79
CA HIS A 95 1.59 -18.23 -1.44
C HIS A 95 2.90 -18.39 -0.68
N PHE A 96 3.96 -18.91 -1.31
CA PHE A 96 5.26 -19.05 -0.67
C PHE A 96 5.82 -17.69 -0.24
N PHE A 97 5.80 -16.69 -1.13
CA PHE A 97 6.29 -15.36 -0.82
C PHE A 97 5.42 -14.61 0.20
N ALA A 98 4.13 -14.94 0.32
CA ALA A 98 3.27 -14.39 1.37
C ALA A 98 3.71 -14.78 2.79
N PHE A 99 4.45 -15.89 2.95
CA PHE A 99 5.04 -16.27 4.24
C PHE A 99 6.48 -15.77 4.38
N VAL A 100 7.30 -15.95 3.34
CA VAL A 100 8.74 -15.67 3.41
C VAL A 100 9.02 -14.18 3.51
N VAL A 101 8.30 -13.34 2.74
CA VAL A 101 8.57 -11.89 2.68
C VAL A 101 8.28 -11.21 4.03
N PRO A 102 7.11 -11.41 4.68
CA PRO A 102 6.87 -10.87 6.02
C PRO A 102 7.90 -11.33 7.06
N ALA A 103 8.25 -12.62 7.06
CA ALA A 103 9.22 -13.17 8.02
C ALA A 103 10.59 -12.51 7.84
N ALA A 104 11.09 -12.44 6.60
CA ALA A 104 12.37 -11.82 6.29
C ALA A 104 12.37 -10.33 6.62
N ALA A 105 11.29 -9.60 6.32
CA ALA A 105 11.16 -8.18 6.63
C ALA A 105 11.16 -7.90 8.14
N LEU A 106 10.37 -8.66 8.93
CA LEU A 106 10.33 -8.52 10.38
C LEU A 106 11.66 -8.87 11.03
N ALA A 107 12.28 -9.97 10.59
CA ALA A 107 13.60 -10.38 11.04
C ALA A 107 14.65 -9.29 10.74
N TRP A 108 14.67 -8.75 9.52
CA TRP A 108 15.59 -7.68 9.13
C TRP A 108 15.42 -6.42 9.99
N MET A 109 14.18 -6.01 10.24
CA MET A 109 13.88 -4.82 11.03
C MET A 109 14.36 -4.94 12.48
N ARG A 110 14.11 -6.09 13.12
CA ARG A 110 14.32 -6.30 14.57
C ARG A 110 15.39 -7.34 14.92
N TRP A 111 16.29 -7.66 13.99
CA TRP A 111 17.34 -8.66 14.20
C TRP A 111 18.10 -8.51 15.52
N PRO A 112 18.59 -7.32 15.92
CA PRO A 112 19.33 -7.18 17.17
C PRO A 112 18.48 -7.53 18.40
N GLN A 113 17.20 -7.15 18.42
CA GLN A 113 16.30 -7.43 19.52
C GLN A 113 15.88 -8.91 19.58
N ILE A 114 15.81 -9.58 18.43
CA ILE A 114 15.54 -11.02 18.35
C ILE A 114 16.76 -11.81 18.81
N ALA A 115 17.96 -11.41 18.38
CA ALA A 115 19.21 -12.07 18.77
C ALA A 115 19.53 -11.92 20.26
N ALA A 116 19.12 -10.81 20.89
CA ALA A 116 19.37 -10.53 22.30
C ALA A 116 18.41 -11.27 23.27
N GLY A 117 17.47 -12.08 22.78
CA GLY A 117 16.43 -12.71 23.60
C GLY A 117 15.19 -11.83 23.75
N PRO A 118 14.19 -11.96 22.87
CA PRO A 118 13.06 -11.03 22.81
C PRO A 118 12.13 -11.24 24.01
N GLY A 119 11.72 -10.15 24.67
CA GLY A 119 10.67 -10.20 25.67
C GLY A 119 9.30 -10.55 25.07
N GLY A 120 8.37 -11.03 25.89
CA GLY A 120 7.04 -11.52 25.45
C GLY A 120 6.23 -10.50 24.63
N ALA A 121 6.30 -9.21 24.97
CA ALA A 121 5.61 -8.16 24.22
C ALA A 121 6.13 -7.99 22.78
N LEU A 122 7.44 -8.17 22.56
CA LEU A 122 8.03 -8.12 21.23
C LEU A 122 7.59 -9.34 20.42
N ILE A 123 7.61 -10.53 21.02
CA ILE A 123 7.14 -11.77 20.38
C ILE A 123 5.67 -11.62 19.95
N ALA A 124 4.80 -11.13 20.83
CA ALA A 124 3.39 -10.91 20.52
C ALA A 124 3.20 -9.91 19.38
N THR A 125 3.96 -8.80 19.37
CA THR A 125 3.92 -7.81 18.28
C THR A 125 4.38 -8.40 16.96
N LEU A 126 5.49 -9.15 16.95
CA LEU A 126 6.02 -9.81 15.75
C LEU A 126 5.03 -10.83 15.20
N ALA A 127 4.44 -11.67 16.07
CA ALA A 127 3.44 -12.65 15.68
C ALA A 127 2.19 -11.98 15.10
N ALA A 128 1.65 -10.96 15.76
CA ALA A 128 0.48 -10.21 15.29
C ALA A 128 0.73 -9.59 13.91
N LEU A 129 1.89 -8.94 13.72
CA LEU A 129 2.29 -8.37 12.44
C LEU A 129 2.45 -9.47 11.38
N PHE A 130 3.11 -10.58 11.70
CA PHE A 130 3.32 -11.68 10.77
C PHE A 130 2.01 -12.26 10.25
N PHE A 131 1.07 -12.59 11.14
CA PHE A 131 -0.24 -13.13 10.74
C PHE A 131 -1.08 -12.13 9.97
N ALA A 132 -1.09 -10.85 10.38
CA ALA A 132 -1.78 -9.81 9.62
C ALA A 132 -1.18 -9.65 8.21
N SER A 133 0.13 -9.79 8.08
CA SER A 133 0.86 -9.67 6.80
C SER A 133 0.57 -10.79 5.83
N ILE A 134 0.32 -12.01 6.33
CA ILE A 134 -0.14 -13.13 5.52
C ILE A 134 -1.47 -12.76 4.85
N VAL A 135 -2.41 -12.15 5.59
CA VAL A 135 -3.70 -11.70 5.02
C VAL A 135 -3.48 -10.67 3.93
N VAL A 136 -2.61 -9.67 4.16
CA VAL A 136 -2.26 -8.63 3.18
C VAL A 136 -1.77 -9.25 1.88
N TYR A 137 -0.71 -10.06 1.94
CA TYR A 137 -0.12 -10.67 0.75
C TYR A 137 -1.05 -11.68 0.09
N TRP A 138 -1.84 -12.42 0.85
CA TRP A 138 -2.77 -13.38 0.28
C TRP A 138 -3.88 -12.68 -0.51
N ARG A 139 -4.44 -11.57 0.02
CA ARG A 139 -5.45 -10.78 -0.69
C ARG A 139 -4.87 -10.04 -1.89
N GLN A 140 -3.68 -9.45 -1.75
CA GLN A 140 -2.99 -8.77 -2.83
C GLN A 140 -2.61 -9.72 -3.97
N ALA A 141 -2.04 -10.89 -3.64
CA ALA A 141 -1.71 -11.92 -4.62
C ALA A 141 -2.96 -12.54 -5.27
N ALA A 142 -4.04 -12.78 -4.50
CA ALA A 142 -5.30 -13.27 -5.06
C ALA A 142 -5.92 -12.26 -6.05
N SER A 143 -5.86 -10.97 -5.72
CA SER A 143 -6.34 -9.90 -6.60
C SER A 143 -5.48 -9.72 -7.84
N ALA A 144 -4.15 -9.90 -7.73
CA ALA A 144 -3.24 -9.92 -8.87
C ALA A 144 -3.54 -11.07 -9.84
N ARG A 145 -3.83 -12.27 -9.33
CA ARG A 145 -4.20 -13.44 -10.15
C ARG A 145 -5.54 -13.25 -10.87
N GLY A 146 -6.54 -12.69 -10.18
CA GLY A 146 -7.86 -12.43 -10.76
C GLY A 146 -7.83 -11.40 -11.89
N ALA A 147 -6.94 -10.41 -11.83
CA ALA A 147 -6.77 -9.41 -12.89
C ALA A 147 -6.20 -9.98 -14.20
N GLU A 148 -5.51 -11.12 -14.18
CA GLU A 148 -4.98 -11.78 -15.38
C GLU A 148 -5.97 -12.75 -16.04
N THR A 149 -6.85 -13.39 -15.27
CA THR A 149 -7.82 -14.37 -15.78
C THR A 149 -9.09 -13.73 -16.31
N ASP A 150 -9.44 -12.55 -15.78
CA ASP A 150 -10.78 -11.98 -15.88
C ASP A 150 -10.71 -10.72 -16.75
N GLU A 151 -10.64 -10.92 -18.07
CA GLU A 151 -10.44 -9.89 -19.11
C GLU A 151 -11.48 -8.76 -19.13
N ALA A 152 -12.52 -8.81 -18.28
CA ALA A 152 -13.60 -7.83 -18.20
C ALA A 152 -13.84 -7.27 -16.78
N SER A 153 -13.00 -7.64 -15.81
CA SER A 153 -13.34 -7.47 -14.40
C SER A 153 -12.84 -6.14 -13.83
N SER A 154 -13.78 -5.24 -13.53
CA SER A 154 -13.68 -4.11 -12.58
C SER A 154 -12.95 -4.45 -11.28
N ALA A 155 -12.87 -5.74 -10.93
CA ALA A 155 -12.13 -6.24 -9.78
C ALA A 155 -10.59 -6.07 -9.87
N ALA A 156 -10.05 -5.70 -11.04
CA ALA A 156 -8.63 -5.34 -11.20
C ALA A 156 -8.25 -4.04 -10.48
N LEU A 157 -9.22 -3.16 -10.19
CA LEU A 157 -9.01 -1.89 -9.49
C LEU A 157 -8.97 -2.04 -7.97
N PHE A 158 -9.63 -3.08 -7.45
CA PHE A 158 -9.78 -3.35 -6.02
C PHE A 158 -8.47 -3.34 -5.22
N PRO A 159 -7.40 -4.05 -5.61
CA PRO A 159 -6.17 -4.05 -4.80
C PRO A 159 -5.50 -2.68 -4.71
N ALA A 160 -5.60 -1.87 -5.76
CA ALA A 160 -5.09 -0.51 -5.74
C ALA A 160 -5.98 0.42 -4.89
N ILE A 161 -7.31 0.23 -4.88
CA ILE A 161 -8.23 0.95 -3.97
C ILE A 161 -7.89 0.61 -2.51
N GLN A 162 -7.67 -0.67 -2.20
CA GLN A 162 -7.24 -1.07 -0.85
C GLN A 162 -5.93 -0.39 -0.46
N LEU A 163 -4.94 -0.38 -1.36
CA LEU A 163 -3.66 0.22 -1.07
C LEU A 163 -3.77 1.74 -0.85
N LEU A 164 -4.58 2.43 -1.65
CA LEU A 164 -4.91 3.85 -1.46
C LEU A 164 -5.48 4.10 -0.07
N VAL A 165 -6.56 3.40 0.27
CA VAL A 165 -7.28 3.59 1.53
C VAL A 165 -6.43 3.19 2.74
N ALA A 166 -5.72 2.06 2.64
CA ALA A 166 -4.80 1.60 3.67
C ALA A 166 -3.62 2.56 3.88
N GLY A 167 -3.12 3.17 2.79
CA GLY A 167 -2.11 4.23 2.85
C GLY A 167 -2.63 5.49 3.55
N LEU A 168 -3.85 5.93 3.24
CA LEU A 168 -4.50 7.06 3.92
C LEU A 168 -4.71 6.80 5.41
N GLY A 169 -5.18 5.61 5.77
CA GLY A 169 -5.37 5.24 7.18
C GLY A 169 -4.05 5.18 7.95
N LEU A 170 -3.04 4.53 7.39
CA LEU A 170 -1.70 4.47 7.98
C LEU A 170 -1.08 5.87 8.11
N GLY A 171 -1.19 6.68 7.05
CA GLY A 171 -0.69 8.05 7.01
C GLY A 171 -1.36 8.93 8.05
N GLY A 172 -2.70 8.92 8.10
CA GLY A 172 -3.47 9.65 9.10
C GLY A 172 -3.05 9.29 10.52
N ILE A 173 -3.01 8.00 10.87
CA ILE A 173 -2.61 7.57 12.22
C ILE A 173 -1.17 7.96 12.54
N ALA A 174 -0.25 7.85 11.58
CA ALA A 174 1.15 8.22 11.79
C ALA A 174 1.34 9.73 12.00
N LEU A 175 0.55 10.56 11.33
CA LEU A 175 0.56 12.02 11.49
C LEU A 175 -0.01 12.48 12.85
N LEU A 176 -0.85 11.67 13.51
CA LEU A 176 -1.42 12.00 14.84
C LEU A 176 -0.45 11.91 16.02
N GLY A 177 0.86 11.73 15.76
CA GLY A 177 1.88 11.79 16.82
C GLY A 177 2.91 10.66 16.80
N ILE A 178 2.92 9.82 15.77
CA ILE A 178 3.94 8.75 15.65
C ILE A 178 5.17 9.29 14.93
N SER A 179 5.00 9.79 13.71
CA SER A 179 6.09 10.32 12.90
C SER A 179 5.54 11.08 11.69
N LEU A 180 5.93 12.35 11.57
CA LEU A 180 5.63 13.15 10.38
C LEU A 180 6.17 12.47 9.11
N SER A 181 7.43 11.99 9.13
CA SER A 181 8.04 11.34 7.98
C SER A 181 7.29 10.07 7.53
N LEU A 182 6.96 9.17 8.46
CA LEU A 182 6.22 7.95 8.11
C LEU A 182 4.80 8.26 7.62
N GLY A 183 4.15 9.26 8.24
CA GLY A 183 2.84 9.73 7.82
C GLY A 183 2.87 10.30 6.39
N SER A 184 3.80 11.21 6.13
CA SER A 184 4.07 11.80 4.82
C SER A 184 4.35 10.76 3.74
N LEU A 185 5.14 9.73 4.06
CA LEU A 185 5.43 8.63 3.13
C LEU A 185 4.22 7.74 2.84
N ALA A 186 3.40 7.45 3.85
CA ALA A 186 2.17 6.68 3.66
C ALA A 186 1.12 7.46 2.85
N MET A 187 1.02 8.77 3.06
CA MET A 187 0.21 9.67 2.23
C MET A 187 0.73 9.72 0.78
N ALA A 188 2.05 9.72 0.59
CA ALA A 188 2.66 9.65 -0.73
C ALA A 188 2.39 8.34 -1.46
N LEU A 189 2.45 7.21 -0.75
CA LEU A 189 2.05 5.92 -1.30
C LEU A 189 0.57 5.92 -1.70
N ALA A 190 -0.30 6.47 -0.86
CA ALA A 190 -1.71 6.63 -1.17
C ALA A 190 -1.92 7.50 -2.41
N ALA A 191 -1.25 8.65 -2.49
CA ALA A 191 -1.30 9.53 -3.65
C ALA A 191 -0.80 8.83 -4.94
N GLY A 192 0.29 8.09 -4.87
CA GLY A 192 0.81 7.28 -5.98
C GLY A 192 -0.16 6.19 -6.43
N ALA A 193 -0.78 5.48 -5.48
CA ALA A 193 -1.84 4.51 -5.75
C ALA A 193 -3.07 5.19 -6.39
N GLY A 194 -3.45 6.39 -5.91
CA GLY A 194 -4.51 7.22 -6.47
C GLY A 194 -4.23 7.66 -7.92
N GLY A 195 -2.99 8.03 -8.23
CA GLY A 195 -2.59 8.39 -9.59
C GLY A 195 -2.68 7.20 -10.56
N TYR A 196 -2.15 6.04 -10.15
CA TYR A 196 -2.32 4.79 -10.89
C TYR A 196 -3.81 4.44 -11.08
N LEU A 197 -4.60 4.54 -10.01
CA LEU A 197 -6.04 4.27 -10.02
C LEU A 197 -6.78 5.18 -10.98
N LEU A 198 -6.49 6.48 -11.01
CA LEU A 198 -7.15 7.40 -11.92
C LEU A 198 -6.95 6.97 -13.38
N ALA A 199 -5.70 6.72 -13.76
CA ALA A 199 -5.39 6.31 -15.13
C ALA A 199 -6.03 4.95 -15.49
N SER A 200 -5.97 3.99 -14.56
CA SER A 200 -6.57 2.67 -14.72
C SER A 200 -8.10 2.71 -14.72
N PHE A 201 -8.71 3.62 -13.95
CA PHE A 201 -10.16 3.80 -13.88
C PHE A 201 -10.71 4.44 -15.16
N ILE A 202 -10.03 5.46 -15.70
CA ILE A 202 -10.38 6.04 -16.99
C ILE A 202 -10.33 4.98 -18.10
N ALA A 203 -9.27 4.16 -18.12
CA ALA A 203 -9.16 3.04 -19.06
C ALA A 203 -10.29 2.01 -18.86
N HIS A 204 -10.64 1.70 -17.61
CA HIS A 204 -11.73 0.81 -17.28
C HIS A 204 -13.10 1.34 -17.74
N LEU A 205 -13.37 2.63 -17.57
CA LEU A 205 -14.62 3.25 -18.05
C LEU A 205 -14.69 3.24 -19.59
N ALA A 206 -13.60 3.59 -20.28
CA ALA A 206 -13.57 3.71 -21.73
C ALA A 206 -13.58 2.36 -22.46
N ALA A 207 -12.75 1.41 -22.03
CA ALA A 207 -12.52 0.15 -22.73
C ALA A 207 -13.06 -1.08 -21.96
N GLY A 208 -13.66 -0.91 -20.79
CA GLY A 208 -14.07 -2.00 -19.91
C GLY A 208 -12.90 -2.72 -19.22
N ARG A 209 -11.65 -2.28 -19.45
CA ARG A 209 -10.41 -2.93 -19.00
C ARG A 209 -9.49 -1.92 -18.34
N GLY A 210 -9.10 -2.20 -17.09
CA GLY A 210 -8.08 -1.43 -16.38
C GLY A 210 -6.65 -1.83 -16.77
N PHE A 211 -5.67 -1.21 -16.13
CA PHE A 211 -4.27 -1.61 -16.24
C PHE A 211 -3.97 -2.81 -15.34
N GLY A 212 -2.89 -3.53 -15.66
CA GLY A 212 -2.46 -4.69 -14.90
C GLY A 212 -1.86 -4.29 -13.55
N TYR A 213 -2.41 -4.84 -12.47
CA TYR A 213 -1.85 -4.68 -11.13
C TYR A 213 -0.65 -5.60 -10.90
N GLY A 214 -0.77 -6.88 -11.27
CA GLY A 214 0.34 -7.85 -11.28
C GLY A 214 0.98 -8.13 -9.91
N ALA A 215 2.06 -8.89 -9.91
CA ALA A 215 2.92 -9.09 -8.75
C ALA A 215 3.66 -7.80 -8.36
N ILE A 216 3.91 -6.89 -9.30
CA ILE A 216 4.48 -5.56 -9.02
C ILE A 216 3.58 -4.76 -8.08
N GLY A 217 2.28 -4.73 -8.33
CA GLY A 217 1.34 -4.08 -7.42
C GLY A 217 1.30 -4.80 -6.07
N ALA A 218 1.18 -6.13 -6.09
CA ALA A 218 1.00 -6.91 -4.87
C ALA A 218 2.23 -6.88 -3.94
N PHE A 219 3.43 -7.11 -4.49
CA PHE A 219 4.67 -7.15 -3.73
C PHE A 219 5.39 -5.81 -3.66
N GLY A 220 5.34 -5.01 -4.73
CA GLY A 220 5.85 -3.65 -4.71
C GLY A 220 4.96 -2.73 -3.89
N GLY A 221 3.75 -2.44 -4.35
CA GLY A 221 2.81 -1.57 -3.63
C GLY A 221 2.45 -2.10 -2.24
N GLY A 222 1.98 -3.34 -2.15
CA GLY A 222 1.63 -3.98 -0.87
C GLY A 222 2.83 -4.15 0.06
N GLY A 223 4.00 -4.51 -0.45
CA GLY A 223 5.22 -4.64 0.36
C GLY A 223 5.77 -3.31 0.86
N VAL A 224 5.70 -2.24 0.07
CA VAL A 224 6.03 -0.89 0.51
C VAL A 224 5.13 -0.47 1.66
N TRP A 225 3.81 -0.65 1.53
CA TRP A 225 2.87 -0.34 2.60
C TRP A 225 3.16 -1.13 3.87
N LEU A 226 3.46 -2.42 3.74
CA LEU A 226 3.77 -3.31 4.84
C LEU A 226 5.05 -2.89 5.57
N ALA A 227 6.09 -2.51 4.82
CA ALA A 227 7.32 -1.97 5.39
C ALA A 227 7.05 -0.67 6.17
N LEU A 228 6.23 0.24 5.64
CA LEU A 228 5.81 1.45 6.35
C LEU A 228 5.01 1.12 7.61
N ALA A 229 4.07 0.19 7.52
CA ALA A 229 3.24 -0.21 8.63
C ALA A 229 4.08 -0.81 9.77
N TYR A 230 5.05 -1.66 9.44
CA TYR A 230 5.99 -2.18 10.43
C TYR A 230 6.79 -1.07 11.09
N ALA A 231 7.36 -0.16 10.29
CA ALA A 231 8.12 0.97 10.83
C ALA A 231 7.27 1.83 11.77
N ALA A 232 6.00 2.09 11.42
CA ALA A 232 5.06 2.84 12.23
C ALA A 232 4.70 2.12 13.53
N VAL A 233 4.35 0.83 13.47
CA VAL A 233 4.00 0.01 14.65
C VAL A 233 5.17 -0.06 15.62
N PHE A 234 6.39 -0.13 15.08
CA PHE A 234 7.62 -0.18 15.86
C PHE A 234 8.05 1.16 16.45
N ALA A 235 7.60 2.28 15.88
CA ALA A 235 7.81 3.62 16.41
C ALA A 235 6.70 4.05 17.39
N ALA A 236 5.53 3.39 17.36
CA ALA A 236 4.36 3.79 18.10
C ALA A 236 4.35 3.38 19.59
N ASP A 237 3.74 4.23 20.40
CA ASP A 237 3.34 3.93 21.77
C ASP A 237 2.17 2.94 21.83
N ALA A 238 1.91 2.36 23.01
CA ALA A 238 0.91 1.31 23.20
C ALA A 238 -0.49 1.58 22.56
N PRO A 239 -1.16 2.73 22.75
CA PRO A 239 -2.50 2.95 22.16
C PRO A 239 -2.45 3.07 20.63
N ALA A 240 -1.50 3.82 20.09
CA ALA A 240 -1.30 3.97 18.64
C ALA A 240 -0.89 2.65 17.98
N LYS A 241 -0.11 1.82 18.68
CA LYS A 241 0.31 0.50 18.24
C LYS A 241 -0.88 -0.44 18.04
N ILE A 242 -1.85 -0.45 18.94
CA ILE A 242 -3.09 -1.24 18.80
C ILE A 242 -3.87 -0.78 17.56
N ALA A 243 -4.04 0.54 17.39
CA ALA A 243 -4.73 1.11 16.23
C ALA A 243 -4.05 0.68 14.91
N LEU A 244 -2.73 0.78 14.85
CA LEU A 244 -1.94 0.40 13.68
C LEU A 244 -2.00 -1.11 13.40
N ILE A 245 -1.89 -1.97 14.41
CA ILE A 245 -2.04 -3.42 14.22
C ILE A 245 -3.46 -3.73 13.69
N GLY A 246 -4.48 -3.03 14.21
CA GLY A 246 -5.86 -3.10 13.71
C GLY A 246 -5.96 -2.71 12.24
N VAL A 247 -5.33 -1.61 11.82
CA VAL A 247 -5.23 -1.23 10.39
C VAL A 247 -4.55 -2.33 9.58
N VAL A 248 -3.41 -2.86 10.06
CA VAL A 248 -2.68 -3.91 9.33
C VAL A 248 -3.54 -5.16 9.13
N ALA A 249 -4.25 -5.59 10.17
CA ALA A 249 -5.09 -6.77 10.12
C ALA A 249 -6.37 -6.56 9.28
N LEU A 250 -7.04 -5.42 9.45
CA LEU A 250 -8.40 -5.23 8.93
C LEU A 250 -8.47 -4.54 7.57
N ALA A 251 -7.50 -3.69 7.22
CA ALA A 251 -7.53 -2.93 5.95
C ALA A 251 -7.59 -3.84 4.72
N PHE A 252 -7.02 -5.05 4.83
CA PHE A 252 -7.06 -6.05 3.76
C PHE A 252 -8.06 -7.18 4.04
N ALA A 253 -8.41 -7.47 5.30
CA ALA A 253 -9.42 -8.48 5.61
C ALA A 253 -10.85 -8.05 5.21
N VAL A 254 -11.14 -6.75 5.20
CA VAL A 254 -12.45 -6.22 4.76
C VAL A 254 -12.82 -6.64 3.34
N ASP A 255 -11.84 -7.02 2.52
CA ASP A 255 -12.03 -7.54 1.16
C ASP A 255 -12.91 -8.79 1.10
N PHE A 256 -12.93 -9.61 2.16
CA PHE A 256 -13.80 -10.79 2.24
C PHE A 256 -15.29 -10.40 2.22
N VAL A 257 -15.62 -9.18 2.66
CA VAL A 257 -16.99 -8.65 2.69
C VAL A 257 -17.21 -7.66 1.54
N ALA A 258 -16.25 -6.77 1.30
CA ALA A 258 -16.35 -5.70 0.31
C ALA A 258 -16.45 -6.22 -1.13
N ARG A 259 -15.67 -7.25 -1.49
CA ARG A 259 -15.66 -7.78 -2.86
C ARG A 259 -17.00 -8.43 -3.24
N PRO A 260 -17.58 -9.35 -2.44
CA PRO A 260 -18.93 -9.88 -2.71
C PRO A 260 -19.99 -8.79 -2.80
N LEU A 261 -19.98 -7.82 -1.89
CA LEU A 261 -20.96 -6.74 -1.86
C LEU A 261 -20.86 -5.85 -3.11
N ALA A 262 -19.65 -5.48 -3.52
CA ALA A 262 -19.42 -4.71 -4.73
C ALA A 262 -19.85 -5.47 -6.00
N LEU A 263 -19.66 -6.79 -6.04
CA LEU A 263 -20.12 -7.63 -7.15
C LEU A 263 -21.65 -7.74 -7.19
N LEU A 264 -22.33 -7.78 -6.03
CA LEU A 264 -23.79 -7.74 -5.96
C LEU A 264 -24.35 -6.42 -6.46
N VAL A 265 -23.73 -5.28 -6.13
CA VAL A 265 -24.10 -3.96 -6.66
C VAL A 265 -24.01 -3.91 -8.18
N ALA A 266 -23.02 -4.60 -8.77
CA ALA A 266 -22.85 -4.68 -10.22
C ALA A 266 -23.93 -5.53 -10.92
N ALA A 267 -24.50 -6.53 -10.23
CA ALA A 267 -25.47 -7.46 -10.81
C ALA A 267 -26.87 -6.86 -11.02
N GLY A 268 -27.19 -5.74 -10.36
CA GLY A 268 -28.54 -5.15 -10.33
C GLY A 268 -28.82 -4.06 -11.38
N GLY A 269 -27.89 -3.70 -12.26
CA GLY A 269 -28.00 -2.50 -13.10
C GLY A 269 -27.41 -2.62 -14.51
N ALA A 270 -27.51 -1.53 -15.28
CA ALA A 270 -26.92 -1.43 -16.61
C ALA A 270 -25.39 -1.60 -16.56
N PRO A 271 -24.75 -2.24 -17.56
CA PRO A 271 -23.32 -2.55 -17.54
C PRO A 271 -22.43 -1.31 -17.42
N ALA A 272 -22.85 -0.16 -17.96
CA ALA A 272 -22.14 1.11 -17.79
C ALA A 272 -22.20 1.64 -16.35
N ALA A 273 -23.36 1.53 -15.70
CA ALA A 273 -23.53 1.92 -14.30
C ALA A 273 -22.73 0.98 -13.37
N ALA A 274 -22.71 -0.33 -13.67
CA ALA A 274 -21.94 -1.31 -12.91
C ALA A 274 -20.43 -1.01 -12.90
N ARG A 275 -19.85 -0.63 -14.05
CA ARG A 275 -18.43 -0.24 -14.17
C ARG A 275 -18.03 0.94 -13.28
N PHE A 276 -18.96 1.86 -13.04
CA PHE A 276 -18.73 3.02 -12.17
C PHE A 276 -19.03 2.69 -10.70
N LEU A 277 -20.19 2.10 -10.42
CA LEU A 277 -20.67 1.88 -9.05
C LEU A 277 -19.85 0.83 -8.29
N GLN A 278 -19.36 -0.20 -8.98
CA GLN A 278 -18.68 -1.31 -8.31
C GLN A 278 -17.35 -0.89 -7.64
N PRO A 279 -16.42 -0.17 -8.29
CA PRO A 279 -15.22 0.35 -7.63
C PRO A 279 -15.55 1.34 -6.50
N VAL A 280 -16.59 2.16 -6.67
CA VAL A 280 -17.01 3.13 -5.64
C VAL A 280 -17.57 2.42 -4.41
N ALA A 281 -18.50 1.49 -4.58
CA ALA A 281 -19.08 0.70 -3.50
C ALA A 281 -17.99 -0.08 -2.75
N TYR A 282 -17.05 -0.68 -3.49
CA TYR A 282 -15.89 -1.32 -2.91
C TYR A 282 -15.05 -0.36 -2.06
N GLY A 283 -14.71 0.81 -2.59
CA GLY A 283 -13.94 1.83 -1.87
C GLY A 283 -14.62 2.30 -0.58
N VAL A 284 -15.94 2.50 -0.60
CA VAL A 284 -16.72 2.90 0.59
C VAL A 284 -16.60 1.85 1.70
N VAL A 285 -16.80 0.56 1.37
CA VAL A 285 -16.73 -0.50 2.38
C VAL A 285 -15.30 -0.69 2.91
N VAL A 286 -14.30 -0.61 2.02
CA VAL A 286 -12.88 -0.74 2.39
C VAL A 286 -12.39 0.44 3.24
N ALA A 287 -13.01 1.61 3.14
CA ALA A 287 -12.68 2.77 3.96
C ALA A 287 -13.10 2.61 5.44
N ILE A 288 -14.04 1.73 5.76
CA ILE A 288 -14.61 1.61 7.10
C ILE A 288 -13.54 1.25 8.16
N PRO A 289 -12.73 0.18 8.02
CA PRO A 289 -11.76 -0.17 9.06
C PRO A 289 -10.65 0.89 9.25
N PRO A 290 -10.01 1.42 8.19
CA PRO A 290 -9.02 2.48 8.33
C PRO A 290 -9.58 3.77 8.94
N ALA A 291 -10.82 4.15 8.59
CA ALA A 291 -11.49 5.31 9.19
C ALA A 291 -11.80 5.08 10.68
N ALA A 292 -12.29 3.88 11.05
CA ALA A 292 -12.56 3.53 12.43
C ALA A 292 -11.28 3.50 13.28
N ALA A 293 -10.18 2.97 12.73
CA ALA A 293 -8.89 2.96 13.40
C ALA A 293 -8.30 4.37 13.56
N LEU A 294 -8.46 5.24 12.56
CA LEU A 294 -8.08 6.64 12.65
C LEU A 294 -8.89 7.37 13.71
N ALA A 295 -10.21 7.17 13.76
CA ALA A 295 -11.09 7.74 14.78
C ALA A 295 -10.71 7.25 16.20
N TYR A 296 -10.38 5.96 16.35
CA TYR A 296 -9.88 5.42 17.61
C TYR A 296 -8.53 6.04 18.00
N ALA A 297 -7.59 6.16 17.06
CA ALA A 297 -6.29 6.78 17.31
C ALA A 297 -6.46 8.25 17.73
N TRP A 298 -7.35 8.99 17.06
CA TRP A 298 -7.70 10.36 17.43
C TRP A 298 -8.24 10.46 18.86
N PHE A 299 -9.18 9.58 19.23
CA PHE A 299 -9.74 9.57 20.57
C PHE A 299 -8.71 9.19 21.64
N ALA A 300 -7.91 8.14 21.39
CA ALA A 300 -6.93 7.62 22.33
C ALA A 300 -5.72 8.55 22.52
N LEU A 301 -5.31 9.28 21.48
CA LEU A 301 -4.18 10.21 21.51
C LEU A 301 -4.62 11.64 21.86
N GLY A 302 -5.76 12.09 21.34
CA GLY A 302 -6.29 13.45 21.55
C GLY A 302 -6.64 13.74 23.01
N TRP A 303 -7.06 12.73 23.78
CA TRP A 303 -7.30 12.89 25.22
C TRP A 303 -6.03 13.15 26.04
N ARG A 304 -4.84 12.92 25.48
CA ARG A 304 -3.56 13.21 26.17
C ARG A 304 -3.02 14.62 25.88
N MET A 305 -3.61 15.33 24.92
CA MET A 305 -3.17 16.67 24.51
C MET A 305 -3.96 17.80 25.17
N ASN A 306 -5.03 17.47 25.91
CA ASN A 306 -5.80 18.38 26.76
C ASN A 306 -5.57 18.04 28.23
#